data_AF-A0A8X6VZ12-F1
#
_entry.id   AF-A0A8X6VZ12-F1
#
_cell.length_a   1.000
_cell.length_b   1.000
_cell.length_c   1.000
_cell.angle_alpha   90.00
_cell.angle_beta   90.00
_cell.angle_gamma   90.00
#
_symmetry.space_group_name_H-M   'P 1'
#
loop_
_entity.id
_entity.type
_entity.pdbx_description
1 polymer ?
#
loop_
_entity_poly.entity_id
_entity_poly.type
_entity_poly.pdbx_seq_one_letter_code
_entity_poly.pdbx_strand_id
1 'polypeptide(L)'
;MALSGSLPQINLGVQEKIELREDLKSRRGLAVSLEIIGHNCGESTSTMSSKISNKCYDVNLRLTYGMRAIGKGGAAARIFCGLMNLPPPPAKFERRNSLFLNVLKQLVKTPRNAAVHEAVIANDNNSNIAVAVDGTWHKRGYSSLNGVVCSTSVENGKVIDFEALAKYCSSCKGKKKPCKNCAKNYEGFSG
;
A
#
# COMPACT_ATOMS: atom_id res chain seq x y z
N MET A 1 -28.49 47.84 -58.73
CA MET A 1 -27.36 47.25 -57.99
C MET A 1 -27.64 47.42 -56.51
N ALA A 2 -28.13 46.34 -55.87
CA ALA A 2 -28.03 46.02 -54.43
C ALA A 2 -28.86 44.74 -54.23
N LEU A 3 -28.17 43.61 -54.21
CA LEU A 3 -28.75 42.29 -53.98
C LEU A 3 -29.12 42.14 -52.51
N SER A 4 -30.31 41.60 -52.29
CA SER A 4 -30.74 40.99 -51.03
C SER A 4 -29.80 39.85 -50.65
N GLY A 5 -29.45 39.76 -49.38
CA GLY A 5 -28.71 38.64 -48.82
C GLY A 5 -28.85 38.63 -47.30
N SER A 6 -29.91 37.99 -46.81
CA SER A 6 -29.99 37.58 -45.40
C SER A 6 -28.90 36.55 -45.13
N LEU A 7 -28.05 36.83 -44.15
CA LEU A 7 -27.04 35.90 -43.64
C LEU A 7 -27.74 34.63 -43.12
N PRO A 8 -27.23 33.42 -43.43
CA PRO A 8 -27.76 32.20 -42.84
C PRO A 8 -27.43 32.20 -41.34
N GLN A 9 -28.46 32.08 -40.50
CA GLN A 9 -28.27 31.72 -39.10
C GLN A 9 -27.73 30.30 -39.05
N ILE A 10 -26.43 30.16 -38.79
CA ILE A 10 -25.82 28.88 -38.48
C ILE A 10 -26.26 28.53 -37.06
N ASN A 11 -27.20 27.61 -36.93
CA ASN A 11 -27.61 27.01 -35.66
C ASN A 11 -26.45 26.14 -35.15
N LEU A 12 -25.49 26.75 -34.46
CA LEU A 12 -24.46 26.06 -33.68
C LEU A 12 -24.97 25.92 -32.25
N GLY A 13 -25.45 24.72 -31.88
CA GLY A 13 -25.69 24.45 -30.47
C GLY A 13 -26.62 23.28 -30.16
N VAL A 14 -26.33 22.07 -30.64
CA VAL A 14 -26.77 20.89 -29.87
C VAL A 14 -25.83 20.83 -28.67
N GLN A 15 -26.26 21.35 -27.51
CA GLN A 15 -25.57 21.05 -26.25
C GLN A 15 -25.74 19.55 -26.00
N GLU A 16 -24.68 18.78 -26.25
CA GLU A 16 -24.65 17.37 -25.85
C GLU A 16 -24.74 17.29 -24.33
N LYS A 17 -25.89 16.83 -23.83
CA LYS A 17 -26.12 16.66 -22.39
C LYS A 17 -25.63 15.28 -21.97
N ILE A 18 -24.47 15.23 -21.34
CA ILE A 18 -23.88 14.04 -20.76
C ILE A 18 -24.06 14.10 -19.23
N GLU A 19 -24.56 13.03 -18.64
CA GLU A 19 -24.64 12.86 -17.18
C GLU A 19 -23.66 11.76 -16.75
N LEU A 20 -22.84 12.06 -15.74
CA LEU A 20 -22.01 11.08 -15.05
C LEU A 20 -22.67 10.72 -13.72
N ARG A 21 -22.95 9.45 -13.51
CA ARG A 21 -23.61 8.93 -12.31
C ARG A 21 -22.72 7.89 -11.62
N GLU A 22 -22.65 7.96 -10.30
CA GLU A 22 -22.05 6.90 -9.49
C GLU A 22 -23.08 5.85 -9.11
N ASP A 23 -22.83 4.57 -9.42
CA ASP A 23 -23.62 3.47 -8.84
C ASP A 23 -23.07 3.09 -7.47
N LEU A 24 -23.67 3.64 -6.42
CA LEU A 24 -23.29 3.40 -5.04
C LEU A 24 -23.43 1.92 -4.61
N LYS A 25 -24.28 1.11 -5.27
CA LYS A 25 -24.49 -0.32 -4.93
C LYS A 25 -23.34 -1.19 -5.44
N SER A 26 -22.69 -0.78 -6.53
CA SER A 26 -21.49 -1.45 -7.07
C SER A 26 -20.24 -1.24 -6.21
N ARG A 27 -20.28 -0.36 -5.19
CA ARG A 27 -19.07 0.07 -4.47
C ARG A 27 -18.32 -1.10 -3.83
N ARG A 28 -16.99 -1.09 -3.97
CA ARG A 28 -16.06 -2.07 -3.40
C ARG A 28 -14.86 -1.34 -2.82
N GLY A 29 -14.99 -0.87 -1.57
CA GLY A 29 -14.01 0.02 -0.95
C GLY A 29 -14.05 1.39 -1.61
N LEU A 30 -12.90 1.86 -2.12
CA LEU A 30 -12.81 3.12 -2.86
C LEU A 30 -13.22 3.00 -4.35
N ALA A 31 -13.37 1.78 -4.88
CA ALA A 31 -13.80 1.59 -6.27
C ALA A 31 -15.33 1.66 -6.39
N VAL A 32 -15.81 2.35 -7.43
CA VAL A 32 -17.24 2.52 -7.74
C VAL A 32 -17.44 2.41 -9.25
N SER A 33 -18.58 1.91 -9.68
CA SER A 33 -18.98 1.96 -11.09
C SER A 33 -19.44 3.37 -11.44
N LEU A 34 -18.89 3.91 -12.51
CA LEU A 34 -19.24 5.19 -13.10
C LEU A 34 -20.04 4.92 -14.37
N GLU A 35 -21.26 5.42 -14.39
CA GLU A 35 -22.18 5.33 -15.52
C GLU A 35 -22.21 6.67 -16.26
N ILE A 36 -22.00 6.64 -17.56
CA ILE A 36 -22.08 7.79 -18.45
C ILE A 36 -23.36 7.63 -19.26
N ILE A 37 -24.25 8.61 -19.18
CA ILE A 37 -25.57 8.61 -19.81
C ILE A 37 -25.62 9.75 -20.83
N GLY A 38 -25.83 9.42 -22.10
CA GLY A 38 -26.09 10.38 -23.16
C GLY A 38 -27.58 10.64 -23.29
N HIS A 39 -28.04 11.84 -22.91
CA HIS A 39 -29.47 12.16 -22.94
C HIS A 39 -30.03 12.31 -24.36
N ASN A 40 -29.17 12.61 -25.34
CA ASN A 40 -29.59 12.84 -26.73
C ASN A 40 -29.73 11.53 -27.52
N CYS A 41 -28.91 10.51 -27.22
CA CYS A 41 -28.95 9.20 -27.89
C CYS A 41 -29.64 8.11 -27.05
N GLY A 42 -29.87 8.34 -25.75
CA GLY A 42 -30.42 7.34 -24.83
C GLY A 42 -29.44 6.21 -24.49
N GLU A 43 -28.20 6.27 -24.99
CA GLU A 43 -27.18 5.27 -24.70
C GLU A 43 -26.55 5.51 -23.33
N SER A 44 -26.20 4.42 -22.67
CA SER A 44 -25.42 4.45 -21.43
C SER A 44 -24.29 3.43 -21.49
N THR A 45 -23.18 3.78 -20.87
CA THR A 45 -22.06 2.87 -20.66
C THR A 45 -21.58 3.00 -19.22
N SER A 46 -21.03 1.92 -18.66
CA SER A 46 -20.49 1.95 -17.31
C SER A 46 -19.10 1.33 -17.25
N THR A 47 -18.28 1.86 -16.36
CA THR A 47 -16.94 1.35 -16.09
C THR A 47 -16.57 1.54 -14.64
N MET A 48 -15.74 0.64 -14.12
CA MET A 48 -15.21 0.79 -12.77
C MET A 48 -14.17 1.91 -12.71
N SER A 49 -14.23 2.72 -11.66
CA SER A 49 -13.26 3.80 -11.39
C SER A 49 -11.82 3.31 -11.13
N SER A 50 -11.62 1.98 -11.05
CA SER A 50 -10.32 1.38 -10.85
C SER A 50 -10.23 0.02 -11.53
N LYS A 51 -9.04 -0.32 -12.02
CA LYS A 51 -8.75 -1.63 -12.62
C LYS A 51 -8.61 -2.68 -11.52
N ILE A 52 -8.89 -3.94 -11.87
CA ILE A 52 -8.68 -5.07 -10.97
C ILE A 52 -7.28 -5.64 -11.22
N SER A 53 -6.49 -5.76 -10.16
CA SER A 53 -5.24 -6.53 -10.12
C SER A 53 -5.36 -7.58 -9.03
N ASN A 54 -5.12 -8.85 -9.39
CA ASN A 54 -5.18 -9.99 -8.47
C ASN A 54 -6.43 -10.01 -7.56
N LYS A 55 -7.63 -9.95 -8.19
CA LYS A 55 -8.95 -9.96 -7.51
C LYS A 55 -9.21 -8.77 -6.57
N CYS A 56 -8.42 -7.69 -6.66
CA CYS A 56 -8.64 -6.46 -5.91
C CYS A 56 -8.56 -5.23 -6.82
N TYR A 57 -9.42 -4.24 -6.59
CA TYR A 57 -9.26 -2.94 -7.23
C TYR A 57 -7.95 -2.27 -6.82
N ASP A 58 -7.23 -1.74 -7.78
CA ASP A 58 -5.90 -1.14 -7.61
C ASP A 58 -5.94 0.04 -6.63
N VAL A 59 -7.01 0.86 -6.67
CA VAL A 59 -7.21 1.98 -5.73
C VAL A 59 -7.21 1.53 -4.26
N ASN A 60 -7.76 0.34 -3.97
CA ASN A 60 -7.78 -0.21 -2.62
C ASN A 60 -6.40 -0.71 -2.18
N LEU A 61 -5.62 -1.28 -3.12
CA LEU A 61 -4.24 -1.69 -2.88
C LEU A 61 -3.37 -0.46 -2.62
N ARG A 62 -3.50 0.58 -3.44
CA ARG A 62 -2.78 1.85 -3.30
C ARG A 62 -3.07 2.55 -1.98
N LEU A 63 -4.33 2.63 -1.54
CA LEU A 63 -4.64 3.19 -0.22
C LEU A 63 -3.93 2.42 0.89
N THR A 64 -4.00 1.08 0.83
CA THR A 64 -3.37 0.22 1.84
C THR A 64 -1.84 0.38 1.84
N TYR A 65 -1.22 0.39 0.66
CA TYR A 65 0.21 0.57 0.48
C TYR A 65 0.67 1.96 0.92
N GLY A 66 -0.04 3.01 0.52
CA GLY A 66 0.26 4.39 0.90
C GLY A 66 0.22 4.58 2.41
N MET A 67 -0.83 4.08 3.08
CA MET A 67 -0.92 4.08 4.55
C MET A 67 0.24 3.32 5.18
N ARG A 68 0.60 2.13 4.66
CA ARG A 68 1.74 1.34 5.15
C ARG A 68 3.06 2.12 5.00
N ALA A 69 3.29 2.77 3.86
CA ALA A 69 4.52 3.50 3.57
C ALA A 69 4.76 4.66 4.54
N ILE A 70 3.68 5.30 5.02
CA ILE A 70 3.75 6.37 6.03
C ILE A 70 3.64 5.86 7.48
N GLY A 71 3.75 4.55 7.70
CA GLY A 71 3.66 3.95 9.04
C GLY A 71 2.28 4.02 9.67
N LYS A 72 1.21 4.08 8.86
CA LYS A 72 -0.20 4.15 9.29
C LYS A 72 -0.98 2.89 8.90
N GLY A 73 -1.98 2.56 9.73
CA GLY A 73 -2.85 1.39 9.55
C GLY A 73 -4.29 1.75 9.19
N GLY A 74 -5.18 0.76 9.21
CA GLY A 74 -6.58 0.92 8.80
C GLY A 74 -7.36 1.97 9.63
N ALA A 75 -7.00 2.17 10.90
CA ALA A 75 -7.61 3.20 11.73
C ALA A 75 -7.36 4.62 11.20
N ALA A 76 -6.11 4.92 10.81
CA ALA A 76 -5.75 6.19 10.20
C ALA A 76 -6.33 6.32 8.79
N ALA A 77 -6.38 5.22 8.04
CA ALA A 77 -7.01 5.20 6.72
C ALA A 77 -8.49 5.61 6.79
N ARG A 78 -9.22 5.17 7.82
CA ARG A 78 -10.61 5.55 8.05
C ARG A 78 -10.78 7.04 8.36
N ILE A 79 -9.90 7.61 9.19
CA ILE A 79 -9.90 9.06 9.48
C ILE A 79 -9.61 9.84 8.20
N PHE A 80 -8.57 9.43 7.46
CA PHE A 80 -8.22 10.05 6.18
C PHE A 80 -9.39 10.03 5.19
N CYS A 81 -10.04 8.87 4.99
CA CYS A 81 -11.20 8.78 4.12
C CYS A 81 -12.34 9.69 4.59
N GLY A 82 -12.64 9.72 5.89
CA GLY A 82 -13.67 10.62 6.43
C GLY A 82 -13.37 12.10 6.20
N LEU A 83 -12.12 12.54 6.41
CA LEU A 83 -11.70 13.93 6.19
C LEU A 83 -11.77 14.34 4.72
N MET A 84 -11.46 13.41 3.81
CA MET A 84 -11.49 13.64 2.37
C MET A 84 -12.88 13.48 1.75
N ASN A 85 -13.92 13.26 2.56
CA ASN A 85 -15.27 12.91 2.10
C ASN A 85 -15.27 11.69 1.14
N LEU A 86 -14.42 10.72 1.42
CA LEU A 86 -14.31 9.45 0.69
C LEU A 86 -15.10 8.36 1.42
N PRO A 87 -15.55 7.31 0.71
CA PRO A 87 -16.11 6.13 1.36
C PRO A 87 -15.09 5.48 2.29
N PRO A 88 -15.56 4.63 3.24
CA PRO A 88 -14.68 3.92 4.15
C PRO A 88 -13.60 3.09 3.41
N PRO A 89 -12.42 2.90 4.02
CA PRO A 89 -11.38 2.04 3.47
C PRO A 89 -11.91 0.61 3.24
N PRO A 90 -11.25 -0.17 2.37
CA PRO A 90 -11.70 -1.51 2.03
C PRO A 90 -11.79 -2.41 3.28
N ALA A 91 -12.90 -3.11 3.46
CA ALA A 91 -13.20 -3.90 4.67
C ALA A 91 -12.07 -4.87 5.08
N LYS A 92 -11.38 -5.48 4.11
CA LYS A 92 -10.25 -6.39 4.36
C LYS A 92 -8.89 -5.66 4.28
N PHE A 93 -8.76 -4.51 4.93
CA PHE A 93 -7.54 -3.68 4.92
C PHE A 93 -6.33 -4.47 5.45
N GLU A 94 -6.44 -5.07 6.64
CA GLU A 94 -5.32 -5.79 7.25
C GLU A 94 -4.89 -7.02 6.44
N ARG A 95 -5.84 -7.72 5.80
CA ARG A 95 -5.52 -8.82 4.88
C ARG A 95 -4.64 -8.36 3.72
N ARG A 96 -4.90 -7.16 3.17
CA ARG A 96 -4.08 -6.57 2.10
C ARG A 96 -2.71 -6.14 2.64
N ASN A 97 -2.68 -5.57 3.84
CA ASN A 97 -1.42 -5.21 4.51
C ASN A 97 -0.53 -6.46 4.75
N SER A 98 -1.12 -7.60 5.16
CA SER A 98 -0.42 -8.87 5.27
C SER A 98 0.07 -9.41 3.92
N LEU A 99 -0.70 -9.22 2.85
CA LEU A 99 -0.26 -9.59 1.50
C LEU A 99 1.01 -8.82 1.11
N PHE A 100 1.05 -7.50 1.33
CA PHE A 100 2.24 -6.69 1.08
C PHE A 100 3.44 -7.18 1.89
N LEU A 101 3.24 -7.49 3.17
CA LEU A 101 4.31 -8.05 4.01
C LEU A 101 4.87 -9.35 3.42
N ASN A 102 4.01 -10.26 2.97
CA ASN A 102 4.45 -11.52 2.38
C ASN A 102 5.23 -11.31 1.08
N VAL A 103 4.77 -10.39 0.22
CA VAL A 103 5.47 -10.04 -1.01
C VAL A 103 6.85 -9.46 -0.70
N LEU A 104 6.94 -8.51 0.24
CA LEU A 104 8.22 -7.91 0.65
C LEU A 104 9.20 -8.94 1.22
N LYS A 105 8.71 -9.89 2.03
CA LYS A 105 9.51 -11.00 2.57
C LYS A 105 10.11 -11.89 1.47
N GLN A 106 9.43 -12.04 0.33
CA GLN A 106 9.98 -12.80 -0.79
C GLN A 106 10.93 -11.93 -1.63
N LEU A 107 10.55 -10.69 -1.90
CA LEU A 107 11.35 -9.74 -2.69
C LEU A 107 12.73 -9.50 -2.10
N VAL A 108 12.84 -9.46 -0.77
CA VAL A 108 14.13 -9.19 -0.10
C VAL A 108 15.11 -10.37 -0.17
N LYS A 109 14.63 -11.60 -0.45
CA LYS A 109 15.51 -12.78 -0.51
C LYS A 109 16.54 -12.68 -1.64
N THR A 110 16.12 -12.19 -2.81
CA THR A 110 17.00 -12.08 -3.98
C THR A 110 18.18 -11.12 -3.74
N PRO A 111 17.98 -9.84 -3.37
CA PRO A 111 19.10 -8.94 -3.10
C PRO A 111 19.92 -9.39 -1.88
N ARG A 112 19.29 -10.02 -0.88
CA ARG A 112 20.01 -10.58 0.28
C ARG A 112 20.96 -11.69 -0.14
N ASN A 113 20.51 -12.64 -0.95
CA ASN A 113 21.35 -13.74 -1.45
C ASN A 113 22.47 -13.20 -2.35
N ALA A 114 22.20 -12.18 -3.17
CA ALA A 114 23.22 -11.51 -3.96
C ALA A 114 24.27 -10.84 -3.06
N ALA A 115 23.84 -10.11 -2.01
CA ALA A 115 24.75 -9.50 -1.04
C ALA A 115 25.63 -10.54 -0.32
N VAL A 116 25.08 -11.70 0.03
CA VAL A 116 25.86 -12.81 0.62
C VAL A 116 26.87 -13.35 -0.40
N HIS A 117 26.43 -13.63 -1.63
CA HIS A 117 27.31 -14.16 -2.67
C HIS A 117 28.48 -13.21 -2.98
N GLU A 118 28.20 -11.93 -3.10
CA GLU A 118 29.23 -10.91 -3.29
C GLU A 118 30.18 -10.80 -2.09
N ALA A 119 29.69 -10.97 -0.86
CA ALA A 119 30.54 -11.00 0.32
C ALA A 119 31.49 -12.20 0.31
N VAL A 120 31.04 -13.37 -0.13
CA VAL A 120 31.89 -14.57 -0.29
C VAL A 120 32.98 -14.35 -1.32
N ILE A 121 32.66 -13.75 -2.46
CA ILE A 121 33.66 -13.41 -3.49
C ILE A 121 34.69 -12.42 -2.94
N ALA A 122 34.24 -11.38 -2.23
CA ALA A 122 35.13 -10.38 -1.63
C ALA A 122 36.04 -10.98 -0.54
N ASN A 123 35.61 -12.06 0.10
CA ASN A 123 36.36 -12.80 1.11
C ASN A 123 37.17 -13.96 0.53
N ASP A 124 37.78 -13.80 -0.65
CA ASP A 124 38.57 -14.85 -1.32
C ASP A 124 37.83 -16.19 -1.50
N ASN A 125 36.53 -16.13 -1.83
CA ASN A 125 35.62 -17.28 -1.91
C ASN A 125 35.45 -18.07 -0.60
N ASN A 126 35.71 -17.45 0.55
CA ASN A 126 35.49 -18.03 1.86
C ASN A 126 34.10 -17.65 2.41
N SER A 127 33.31 -18.65 2.79
CA SER A 127 31.96 -18.45 3.35
C SER A 127 31.94 -18.05 4.83
N ASN A 128 33.10 -17.99 5.49
CA ASN A 128 33.25 -17.45 6.83
C ASN A 128 33.30 -15.91 6.80
N ILE A 129 32.13 -15.28 6.75
CA ILE A 129 31.98 -13.84 6.60
C ILE A 129 31.95 -13.13 7.95
N ALA A 130 32.80 -12.13 8.14
CA ALA A 130 32.71 -11.21 9.26
C ALA A 130 31.53 -10.25 9.09
N VAL A 131 30.79 -10.00 10.18
CA VAL A 131 29.62 -9.13 10.18
C VAL A 131 29.70 -8.06 11.26
N ALA A 132 29.28 -6.86 10.93
CA ALA A 132 28.91 -5.82 11.88
C ALA A 132 27.41 -5.90 12.12
N VAL A 133 27.00 -5.96 13.39
CA VAL A 133 25.58 -6.01 13.77
C VAL A 133 25.19 -4.69 14.41
N ASP A 134 24.18 -4.04 13.86
CA ASP A 134 23.62 -2.80 14.39
C ASP A 134 22.10 -2.93 14.53
N GLY A 135 21.53 -2.19 15.47
CA GLY A 135 20.11 -2.23 15.76
C GLY A 135 19.56 -0.86 16.15
N THR A 136 18.32 -0.59 15.73
CA THR A 136 17.65 0.65 16.06
C THR A 136 16.26 0.40 16.63
N TRP A 137 15.84 1.30 17.53
CA TRP A 137 14.54 1.28 18.17
C TRP A 137 13.70 2.44 17.65
N HIS A 138 12.40 2.18 17.42
CA HIS A 138 11.48 3.19 16.88
C HIS A 138 11.41 4.47 17.74
N LYS A 139 11.53 4.34 19.07
CA LYS A 139 11.43 5.44 20.03
C LYS A 139 12.67 5.51 20.92
N ARG A 140 13.05 6.72 21.32
CA ARG A 140 14.09 6.98 22.33
C ARG A 140 13.58 6.74 23.76
N GLY A 141 14.51 6.60 24.71
CA GLY A 141 14.22 6.59 26.15
C GLY A 141 13.61 5.30 26.66
N TYR A 142 14.15 4.14 26.25
CA TYR A 142 13.78 2.81 26.73
C TYR A 142 12.28 2.43 26.63
N SER A 143 11.51 3.17 25.83
CA SER A 143 10.05 3.04 25.71
C SER A 143 9.60 2.38 24.40
N SER A 144 10.54 1.94 23.57
CA SER A 144 10.19 1.39 22.27
C SER A 144 9.59 -0.02 22.38
N LEU A 145 8.54 -0.24 21.61
CA LEU A 145 7.91 -1.56 21.45
C LEU A 145 8.34 -2.28 20.18
N ASN A 146 8.97 -1.56 19.25
CA ASN A 146 9.42 -2.09 17.97
C ASN A 146 10.86 -1.66 17.70
N GLY A 147 11.64 -2.56 17.13
CA GLY A 147 13.01 -2.32 16.69
C GLY A 147 13.33 -3.11 15.43
N VAL A 148 14.54 -2.94 14.94
CA VAL A 148 15.11 -3.76 13.87
C VAL A 148 16.59 -3.95 14.18
N VAL A 149 17.09 -5.15 13.91
CA VAL A 149 18.52 -5.47 13.96
C VAL A 149 18.93 -5.90 12.55
N CYS A 150 20.08 -5.43 12.11
CA CYS A 150 20.65 -5.71 10.80
C CYS A 150 22.07 -6.25 10.97
N SER A 151 22.40 -7.27 10.17
CA SER A 151 23.76 -7.79 10.02
C SER A 151 24.31 -7.33 8.67
N THR A 152 25.41 -6.59 8.71
CA THR A 152 26.10 -6.03 7.56
C THR A 152 27.43 -6.75 7.38
N SER A 153 27.72 -7.26 6.18
CA SER A 153 29.02 -7.86 5.90
C SER A 153 30.10 -6.77 5.95
N VAL A 154 31.21 -7.08 6.61
CA VAL A 154 32.37 -6.18 6.68
C VAL A 154 33.04 -6.05 5.29
N GLU A 155 33.03 -7.13 4.51
CA GLU A 155 33.75 -7.22 3.23
C GLU A 155 33.14 -6.33 2.14
N ASN A 156 31.82 -6.28 2.04
CA ASN A 156 31.14 -5.52 0.99
C ASN A 156 30.24 -4.37 1.50
N GLY A 157 30.13 -4.21 2.82
CA GLY A 157 29.30 -3.16 3.44
C GLY A 157 27.80 -3.31 3.19
N LYS A 158 27.32 -4.47 2.72
CA LYS A 158 25.90 -4.72 2.43
C LYS A 158 25.21 -5.46 3.57
N VAL A 159 23.93 -5.16 3.75
CA VAL A 159 23.07 -5.89 4.70
C VAL A 159 22.82 -7.29 4.16
N ILE A 160 23.27 -8.31 4.89
CA ILE A 160 23.10 -9.72 4.54
C ILE A 160 21.99 -10.40 5.32
N ASP A 161 21.53 -9.81 6.43
CA ASP A 161 20.30 -10.21 7.11
C ASP A 161 19.72 -9.10 7.99
N PHE A 162 18.43 -9.21 8.32
CA PHE A 162 17.78 -8.33 9.29
C PHE A 162 16.58 -9.01 9.94
N GLU A 163 16.28 -8.61 11.18
CA GLU A 163 15.10 -9.07 11.91
C GLU A 163 14.36 -7.88 12.52
N ALA A 164 13.04 -7.82 12.27
CA ALA A 164 12.18 -6.85 12.91
C ALA A 164 11.77 -7.35 14.29
N LEU A 165 12.07 -6.57 15.33
CA LEU A 165 11.78 -6.92 16.72
C LEU A 165 10.49 -6.26 17.20
N ALA A 166 9.64 -7.00 17.88
CA ALA A 166 8.46 -6.48 18.56
C ALA A 166 8.33 -7.05 19.97
N LYS A 167 8.15 -6.15 20.93
CA LYS A 167 7.86 -6.45 22.35
C LYS A 167 6.38 -6.59 22.63
N TYR A 168 5.54 -6.22 21.66
CA TYR A 168 4.10 -6.12 21.82
C TYR A 168 3.35 -6.73 20.64
N CYS A 169 2.24 -7.39 20.94
CA CYS A 169 1.26 -7.82 19.95
C CYS A 169 -0.13 -7.33 20.39
N SER A 170 -0.80 -6.57 19.52
CA SER A 170 -2.15 -6.04 19.79
C SER A 170 -3.17 -7.14 20.07
N SER A 171 -3.08 -8.26 19.35
CA SER A 171 -3.97 -9.41 19.52
C SER A 171 -3.79 -10.15 20.86
N CYS A 172 -2.64 -9.97 21.51
CA CYS A 172 -2.29 -10.59 22.79
C CYS A 172 -2.54 -9.66 23.99
N LYS A 173 -2.90 -8.39 23.76
CA LYS A 173 -3.13 -7.43 24.84
C LYS A 173 -4.23 -7.96 25.78
N GLY A 174 -3.88 -8.11 27.06
CA GLY A 174 -4.79 -8.60 28.11
C GLY A 174 -5.05 -10.11 28.09
N LYS A 175 -4.31 -10.90 27.32
CA LYS A 175 -4.47 -12.37 27.25
C LYS A 175 -3.27 -13.08 27.86
N LYS A 176 -3.52 -14.15 28.62
CA LYS A 176 -2.48 -15.01 29.22
C LYS A 176 -1.77 -15.91 28.20
N LYS A 177 -2.44 -16.25 27.09
CA LYS A 177 -1.90 -17.12 26.04
C LYS A 177 -1.58 -16.32 24.77
N PRO A 178 -0.45 -16.59 24.10
CA PRO A 178 -0.13 -15.94 22.82
C PRO A 178 -1.16 -16.31 21.75
N CYS A 179 -1.41 -15.38 20.82
CA CYS A 179 -2.26 -15.66 19.67
C CYS A 179 -1.52 -16.51 18.64
N LYS A 180 -2.27 -17.18 17.74
CA LYS A 180 -1.71 -18.08 16.71
C LYS A 180 -0.63 -17.42 15.85
N ASN A 181 -0.79 -16.14 15.56
CA ASN A 181 0.16 -15.34 14.76
C ASN A 181 0.71 -14.19 15.62
N CYS A 182 1.38 -14.53 16.72
CA CYS A 182 1.91 -13.55 17.64
C CYS A 182 3.00 -12.71 16.95
N ALA A 183 2.82 -11.39 16.99
CA ALA A 183 3.83 -10.46 16.46
C ALA A 183 5.00 -10.27 17.42
N LYS A 184 4.82 -10.56 18.72
CA LYS A 184 5.88 -10.43 19.73
C LYS A 184 6.92 -11.52 19.49
N ASN A 185 8.16 -11.12 19.22
CA ASN A 185 9.32 -12.01 19.02
C ASN A 185 10.55 -11.58 19.83
N TYR A 186 10.45 -10.53 20.66
CA TYR A 186 11.55 -10.02 21.45
C TYR A 186 11.16 -9.76 22.91
N GLU A 187 12.06 -10.12 23.82
CA GLU A 187 12.01 -9.80 25.24
C GLU A 187 13.35 -9.16 25.65
N GLY A 188 13.29 -8.04 26.35
CA GLY A 188 14.49 -7.29 26.73
C GLY A 188 14.29 -5.77 26.74
N PHE A 189 15.36 -5.06 27.07
CA PHE A 189 15.39 -3.61 27.06
C PHE A 189 15.44 -3.11 25.61
N SER A 190 14.56 -2.16 25.29
CA SER A 190 14.77 -1.30 24.13
C SER A 190 15.78 -0.27 24.59
N GLY A 191 16.95 -0.15 23.97
CA GLY A 191 18.06 0.69 24.42
C GLY A 191 17.76 2.20 24.49
#